data_AF-A0A3R5QRC8-F1
#
_entry.id   AF-A0A3R5QRC8-F1
#
_cell.length_a   1.000
_cell.length_b   1.000
_cell.length_c   1.000
_cell.angle_alpha   90.00
_cell.angle_beta   90.00
_cell.angle_gamma   90.00
#
_symmetry.space_group_name_H-M   'P 1'
#
loop_
_entity.id
_entity.type
_entity.pdbx_description
1 polymer ?
#
loop_
_entity_poly.entity_id
_entity_poly.type
_entity_poly.pdbx_seq_one_letter_code
_entity_poly.pdbx_strand_id
1 'polypeptide(L)'
;MKKTKRLLMIFTACAIAFSTGLAKTEPVKAATVKCNTKTISQKYSEAMEPGWNLGNSFDSVGSAGETSWGNPVVTKKLIKEVKKQGFKSIRIPFTAFGRVGAAPNYTIDKTFLNRYTEVVDWALDEGLYVMVNLHHDSWEWANYINADDDNGVSMAEYKAVWTQLADNFKKYPSKLCFESINEPSFKNHSGDVSTEVQMQRLAAVNTEFRNIVRNSGGKNSTRMLVLPTLNTNNSDDRCESLYNTISGFKDPNIMATFHYYGYWPFSVNIAGTTTFDSTTVSDLTSSFNRAYNHFTAKGIGVVTGEYGLLAFDSSSSAIEHGELLKYFEYINYYAKSKGISLMLWDNGNLFSRTNYSWSDPALYNMLKSSWKERSSYSQSDMVFVKAEDSSKDITMNLTLNGNTLKAIYNGKDKLSLGKDYTYSNGAVTLKGSYVSKFINGSYGTKTTLTLKFSKGEPWNVNINYYKTPELSQATGTTSNFNIPVAFNGSKLSTLEAVYADGSGAGPQGWTTYKQYTDAFVPNYSTNLLTLTPNFFNSCNDGVITLKLHFQSGEVLQYNITKNGTTVKSN
;
A
#
# COMPACT_ATOMS: atom_id res chain seq x y z
N MET A 1 -9.34 43.69 -21.74
CA MET A 1 -9.03 44.50 -20.54
C MET A 1 -9.88 44.03 -19.36
N LYS A 2 -9.22 43.76 -18.21
CA LYS A 2 -9.70 43.32 -16.87
C LYS A 2 -8.97 42.03 -16.48
N LYS A 3 -7.67 42.15 -16.16
CA LYS A 3 -7.06 42.34 -14.83
C LYS A 3 -7.06 41.07 -13.98
N THR A 4 -5.98 40.32 -14.18
CA THR A 4 -5.32 39.38 -13.29
C THR A 4 -5.14 39.94 -11.87
N LYS A 5 -5.41 39.10 -10.85
CA LYS A 5 -4.78 39.22 -9.53
C LYS A 5 -4.00 37.93 -9.28
N ARG A 6 -2.68 38.04 -9.44
CA ARG A 6 -1.69 37.05 -8.99
C ARG A 6 -1.59 37.16 -7.47
N LEU A 7 -1.71 36.03 -6.76
CA LEU A 7 -1.31 35.93 -5.36
C LEU A 7 0.14 35.45 -5.33
N LEU A 8 1.02 36.34 -4.84
CA LEU A 8 2.45 36.12 -4.69
C LEU A 8 2.68 35.48 -3.31
N MET A 9 3.02 34.19 -3.25
CA MET A 9 3.54 33.58 -2.02
C MET A 9 5.04 33.89 -1.94
N ILE A 10 5.39 34.75 -0.99
CA ILE A 10 6.78 35.07 -0.62
C ILE A 10 7.27 33.92 0.26
N PHE A 11 8.24 33.14 -0.23
CA PHE A 11 9.01 32.20 0.57
C PHE A 11 10.08 32.98 1.34
N THR A 12 9.93 33.11 2.65
CA THR A 12 10.99 33.61 3.53
C THR A 12 11.95 32.45 3.82
N ALA A 13 13.16 32.54 3.26
CA ALA A 13 14.26 31.64 3.56
C ALA A 13 14.78 31.90 4.99
N CYS A 14 14.52 30.99 5.92
CA CYS A 14 15.25 30.94 7.19
C CYS A 14 16.50 30.06 7.02
N ALA A 15 17.65 30.70 6.94
CA ALA A 15 18.95 30.05 7.07
C ALA A 15 19.11 29.53 8.51
N ILE A 16 19.18 28.21 8.69
CA ILE A 16 19.54 27.60 9.97
C ILE A 16 20.99 27.13 9.85
N ALA A 17 21.85 27.73 10.68
CA ALA A 17 23.25 27.37 10.83
C ALA A 17 23.37 25.91 11.29
N PHE A 18 24.14 25.12 10.55
CA PHE A 18 24.56 23.78 10.94
C PHE A 18 25.59 23.88 12.08
N SER A 19 25.16 23.63 13.32
CA SER A 19 26.07 23.23 14.39
C SER A 19 26.18 21.70 14.38
N THR A 20 27.37 21.19 14.08
CA THR A 20 27.71 19.76 14.13
C THR A 20 27.77 19.28 15.59
N GLY A 21 26.64 18.77 16.08
CA GLY A 21 26.55 18.05 17.36
C GLY A 21 26.19 16.58 17.12
N LEU A 22 27.15 15.67 17.30
CA LEU A 22 26.92 14.23 17.39
C LEU A 22 26.07 13.93 18.64
N ALA A 23 24.74 13.89 18.50
CA ALA A 23 23.86 13.43 19.56
C ALA A 23 23.84 11.90 19.60
N LYS A 24 24.40 11.31 20.66
CA LYS A 24 24.18 9.92 21.02
C LYS A 24 22.69 9.71 21.29
N THR A 25 22.07 8.78 20.57
CA THR A 25 20.72 8.31 20.86
C THR A 25 20.75 7.44 22.12
N GLU A 26 20.29 7.98 23.25
CA GLU A 26 19.99 7.15 24.41
C GLU A 26 18.67 6.40 24.21
N PRO A 27 18.56 5.15 24.69
CA PRO A 27 17.32 4.40 24.61
C PRO A 27 16.26 5.07 25.51
N VAL A 28 15.12 5.45 24.92
CA VAL A 28 13.96 5.93 25.67
C VAL A 28 13.55 4.83 26.66
N LYS A 29 13.74 5.08 27.96
CA LYS A 29 13.18 4.24 29.02
C LYS A 29 11.67 4.24 28.87
N ALA A 30 11.10 3.05 28.65
CA ALA A 30 9.65 2.86 28.62
C ALA A 30 9.05 3.32 29.95
N ALA A 31 8.30 4.42 29.92
CA ALA A 31 7.44 4.80 31.01
C ALA A 31 6.42 3.67 31.21
N THR A 32 6.38 3.10 32.42
CA THR A 32 5.44 2.03 32.76
C THR A 32 4.04 2.64 32.84
N VAL A 33 3.30 2.61 31.73
CA VAL A 33 1.91 3.06 31.67
C VAL A 33 1.06 2.09 32.50
N LYS A 34 0.28 2.63 33.45
CA LYS A 34 -0.74 1.87 34.20
C LYS A 34 -1.57 1.06 33.21
N CYS A 35 -1.69 -0.24 33.46
CA CYS A 35 -2.50 -1.16 32.67
C CYS A 35 -3.99 -0.77 32.83
N ASN A 36 -4.47 0.17 32.01
CA ASN A 36 -5.90 0.37 31.84
C ASN A 36 -6.46 -0.89 31.18
N THR A 37 -7.54 -1.43 31.74
CA THR A 37 -8.24 -2.57 31.15
C THR A 37 -8.73 -2.16 29.75
N LYS A 38 -8.30 -2.89 28.70
CA LYS A 38 -8.69 -2.61 27.31
C LYS A 38 -10.21 -2.61 27.15
N THR A 39 -10.72 -1.66 26.37
CA THR A 39 -12.16 -1.53 26.06
C THR A 39 -12.65 -2.64 25.15
N ILE A 40 -13.98 -2.71 24.94
CA ILE A 40 -14.59 -3.71 24.04
C ILE A 40 -14.08 -3.55 22.61
N SER A 41 -14.05 -2.32 22.07
CA SER A 41 -13.58 -2.06 20.71
C SER A 41 -12.08 -2.32 20.54
N GLN A 42 -11.25 -2.02 21.54
CA GLN A 42 -9.81 -2.37 21.50
C GLN A 42 -9.60 -3.89 21.45
N LYS A 43 -10.29 -4.65 22.31
CA LYS A 43 -10.22 -6.12 22.30
C LYS A 43 -10.73 -6.72 20.99
N TYR A 44 -11.78 -6.13 20.42
CA TYR A 44 -12.34 -6.55 19.14
C TYR A 44 -11.34 -6.36 18.00
N SER A 45 -10.75 -5.16 17.88
CA SER A 45 -9.71 -4.88 16.89
C SER A 45 -8.55 -5.87 17.03
N GLU A 46 -7.98 -6.03 18.22
CA GLU A 46 -6.84 -6.94 18.43
C GLU A 46 -7.15 -8.41 18.10
N ALA A 47 -8.40 -8.84 18.23
CA ALA A 47 -8.83 -10.17 17.85
C ALA A 47 -8.93 -10.37 16.33
N MET A 48 -9.08 -9.30 15.56
CA MET A 48 -9.09 -9.31 14.10
C MET A 48 -7.70 -9.45 13.49
N GLU A 49 -6.64 -9.06 14.20
CA GLU A 49 -5.27 -9.05 13.69
C GLU A 49 -4.70 -10.47 13.47
N PRO A 50 -4.18 -10.81 12.27
CA PRO A 50 -4.15 -10.03 11.03
C PRO A 50 -5.38 -10.26 10.15
N GLY A 51 -5.73 -9.25 9.33
CA GLY A 51 -6.84 -9.29 8.38
C GLY A 51 -6.43 -9.33 6.90
N TRP A 52 -7.37 -9.77 6.06
CA TRP A 52 -7.24 -9.84 4.60
C TRP A 52 -8.51 -9.29 3.92
N ASN A 53 -8.38 -8.54 2.83
CA ASN A 53 -9.51 -8.04 2.05
C ASN A 53 -9.79 -8.96 0.86
N LEU A 54 -11.06 -9.29 0.65
CA LEU A 54 -11.55 -9.91 -0.59
C LEU A 54 -11.81 -8.84 -1.66
N GLY A 55 -10.78 -8.07 -2.02
CA GLY A 55 -10.91 -6.93 -2.94
C GLY A 55 -11.27 -7.34 -4.37
N ASN A 56 -11.75 -6.42 -5.20
CA ASN A 56 -12.15 -6.64 -6.59
C ASN A 56 -13.04 -7.88 -6.80
N SER A 57 -13.95 -8.12 -5.85
CA SER A 57 -14.94 -9.20 -5.86
C SER A 57 -16.34 -8.59 -5.80
N PHE A 58 -16.99 -8.60 -4.63
CA PHE A 58 -18.33 -8.04 -4.43
C PHE A 58 -18.36 -6.51 -4.48
N ASP A 59 -17.20 -5.87 -4.35
CA ASP A 59 -16.96 -4.45 -4.60
C ASP A 59 -16.92 -4.07 -6.08
N SER A 60 -16.63 -5.03 -6.97
CA SER A 60 -16.47 -4.71 -8.39
C SER A 60 -17.72 -4.05 -8.98
N VAL A 61 -17.54 -3.11 -9.90
CA VAL A 61 -18.64 -2.45 -10.61
C VAL A 61 -18.83 -3.12 -11.96
N GLY A 62 -20.05 -3.58 -12.24
CA GLY A 62 -20.41 -4.22 -13.50
C GLY A 62 -21.55 -5.23 -13.37
N SER A 63 -22.00 -5.75 -14.51
CA SER A 63 -23.16 -6.64 -14.61
C SER A 63 -22.87 -8.11 -14.31
N ALA A 64 -21.60 -8.50 -14.19
CA ALA A 64 -21.19 -9.90 -13.97
C ALA A 64 -21.09 -10.28 -12.47
N GLY A 65 -21.72 -9.53 -11.58
CA GLY A 65 -21.63 -9.77 -10.13
C GLY A 65 -20.20 -9.64 -9.64
N GLU A 66 -19.75 -10.58 -8.79
CA GLU A 66 -18.40 -10.53 -8.19
C GLU A 66 -17.24 -10.78 -9.16
N THR A 67 -17.52 -11.14 -10.42
CA THR A 67 -16.49 -11.39 -11.43
C THR A 67 -16.28 -10.23 -12.40
N SER A 68 -16.93 -9.07 -12.15
CA SER A 68 -16.93 -7.94 -13.09
C SER A 68 -15.53 -7.37 -13.36
N TRP A 69 -14.60 -7.50 -12.41
CA TRP A 69 -13.20 -7.06 -12.55
C TRP A 69 -12.22 -8.23 -12.72
N GLY A 70 -12.67 -9.36 -13.25
CA GLY A 70 -11.82 -10.46 -13.71
C GLY A 70 -11.42 -11.50 -12.66
N ASN A 71 -11.71 -11.28 -11.38
CA ASN A 71 -11.56 -12.32 -10.37
C ASN A 71 -12.58 -13.45 -10.59
N PRO A 72 -12.22 -14.71 -10.27
CA PRO A 72 -13.18 -15.81 -10.34
C PRO A 72 -14.23 -15.71 -9.23
N VAL A 73 -15.35 -16.42 -9.43
CA VAL A 73 -16.36 -16.64 -8.39
C VAL A 73 -15.68 -17.13 -7.11
N VAL A 74 -15.99 -16.49 -5.98
CA VAL A 74 -15.43 -16.84 -4.67
C VAL A 74 -15.80 -18.27 -4.30
N THR A 75 -14.85 -19.08 -3.84
CA THR A 75 -15.12 -20.47 -3.43
C THR A 75 -14.98 -20.64 -1.93
N LYS A 76 -15.70 -21.59 -1.33
CA LYS A 76 -15.49 -21.97 0.08
C LYS A 76 -14.04 -22.39 0.34
N LYS A 77 -13.41 -23.02 -0.66
CA LYS A 77 -11.99 -23.40 -0.62
C LYS A 77 -11.07 -22.18 -0.49
N LEU A 78 -11.34 -21.08 -1.21
CA LEU A 78 -10.57 -19.84 -1.06
C LEU A 78 -10.59 -19.35 0.39
N ILE A 79 -11.78 -19.27 1.00
CA ILE A 79 -11.94 -18.80 2.39
C ILE A 79 -11.17 -19.68 3.37
N LYS A 80 -11.25 -21.01 3.20
CA LYS A 80 -10.48 -21.98 3.98
C LYS A 80 -8.97 -21.82 3.81
N GLU A 81 -8.49 -21.60 2.59
CA GLU A 81 -7.06 -21.41 2.33
C GLU A 81 -6.55 -20.08 2.90
N VAL A 82 -7.34 -19.00 2.84
CA VAL A 82 -7.05 -17.72 3.53
C VAL A 82 -6.92 -17.95 5.04
N LYS A 83 -7.87 -18.67 5.66
CA LYS A 83 -7.79 -19.03 7.08
C LYS A 83 -6.51 -19.80 7.41
N LYS A 84 -6.15 -20.76 6.56
CA LYS A 84 -4.94 -21.59 6.71
C LYS A 84 -3.63 -20.79 6.60
N GLN A 85 -3.63 -19.65 5.90
CA GLN A 85 -2.49 -18.75 5.89
C GLN A 85 -2.25 -18.09 7.26
N GLY A 86 -3.24 -18.07 8.15
CA GLY A 86 -3.13 -17.56 9.52
C GLY A 86 -3.91 -16.27 9.77
N PHE A 87 -4.65 -15.77 8.77
CA PHE A 87 -5.55 -14.65 8.96
C PHE A 87 -6.66 -14.96 9.98
N LYS A 88 -7.02 -13.95 10.77
CA LYS A 88 -8.06 -14.04 11.79
C LYS A 88 -9.32 -13.26 11.43
N SER A 89 -9.20 -12.32 10.50
CA SER A 89 -10.32 -11.56 9.97
C SER A 89 -10.29 -11.48 8.45
N ILE A 90 -11.47 -11.27 7.86
CA ILE A 90 -11.65 -10.99 6.45
C ILE A 90 -12.60 -9.81 6.28
N ARG A 91 -12.23 -8.85 5.44
CA ARG A 91 -13.13 -7.78 4.99
C ARG A 91 -13.66 -8.16 3.63
N ILE A 92 -14.97 -8.09 3.46
CA ILE A 92 -15.69 -8.46 2.24
C ILE A 92 -16.40 -7.20 1.71
N PRO A 93 -15.67 -6.34 0.98
CA PRO A 93 -16.22 -5.15 0.35
C PRO A 93 -17.49 -5.46 -0.46
N PHE A 94 -18.53 -4.63 -0.34
CA PHE A 94 -19.80 -4.82 -1.06
C PHE A 94 -20.22 -3.51 -1.73
N THR A 95 -20.46 -3.55 -3.04
CA THR A 95 -21.00 -2.42 -3.79
C THR A 95 -22.46 -2.70 -4.15
N ALA A 96 -23.39 -1.81 -3.77
CA ALA A 96 -24.81 -1.92 -4.10
C ALA A 96 -25.16 -1.29 -5.46
N PHE A 97 -24.34 -0.34 -5.92
CA PHE A 97 -24.51 0.36 -7.19
C PHE A 97 -24.78 -0.60 -8.37
N GLY A 98 -25.83 -0.31 -9.13
CA GLY A 98 -26.29 -1.14 -10.25
C GLY A 98 -26.95 -2.46 -9.85
N ARG A 99 -27.15 -2.70 -8.55
CA ARG A 99 -27.67 -3.97 -7.98
C ARG A 99 -28.85 -3.75 -7.03
N VAL A 100 -29.53 -2.62 -7.16
CA VAL A 100 -30.74 -2.25 -6.42
C VAL A 100 -31.88 -1.93 -7.39
N GLY A 101 -33.11 -2.19 -6.95
CA GLY A 101 -34.32 -1.77 -7.67
C GLY A 101 -34.60 -0.27 -7.57
N ALA A 102 -35.72 0.16 -8.14
CA ALA A 102 -36.11 1.57 -8.13
C ALA A 102 -36.45 2.10 -6.72
N ALA A 103 -36.34 3.43 -6.56
CA ALA A 103 -36.86 4.16 -5.42
C ALA A 103 -38.38 3.90 -5.23
N PRO A 104 -38.89 3.98 -3.99
CA PRO A 104 -38.18 4.31 -2.75
C PRO A 104 -37.58 3.10 -2.04
N ASN A 105 -37.78 1.88 -2.57
CA ASN A 105 -37.43 0.65 -1.86
C ASN A 105 -35.95 0.29 -2.01
N TYR A 106 -35.34 0.60 -3.16
CA TYR A 106 -33.96 0.25 -3.47
C TYR A 106 -33.63 -1.21 -3.13
N THR A 107 -34.56 -2.11 -3.47
CA THR A 107 -34.46 -3.53 -3.08
C THR A 107 -33.19 -4.12 -3.69
N ILE A 108 -32.27 -4.61 -2.86
CA ILE A 108 -31.04 -5.25 -3.32
C ILE A 108 -31.42 -6.50 -4.12
N ASP A 109 -30.75 -6.72 -5.25
CA ASP A 109 -30.92 -7.93 -6.05
C ASP A 109 -30.77 -9.17 -5.15
N LYS A 110 -31.83 -9.96 -5.08
CA LYS A 110 -31.91 -11.08 -4.13
C LYS A 110 -30.88 -12.16 -4.45
N THR A 111 -30.56 -12.38 -5.72
CA THR A 111 -29.56 -13.38 -6.12
C THR A 111 -28.17 -12.97 -5.65
N PHE A 112 -27.82 -11.70 -5.87
CA PHE A 112 -26.55 -11.14 -5.43
C PHE A 112 -26.44 -11.08 -3.90
N LEU A 113 -27.49 -10.66 -3.18
CA LEU A 113 -27.49 -10.64 -1.72
C LEU A 113 -27.35 -12.05 -1.11
N ASN A 114 -28.07 -13.04 -1.66
CA ASN A 114 -27.93 -14.43 -1.22
C ASN A 114 -26.49 -14.93 -1.45
N ARG A 115 -25.93 -14.61 -2.61
CA ARG A 115 -24.57 -14.99 -2.97
C ARG A 115 -23.52 -14.34 -2.05
N TYR A 116 -23.69 -13.06 -1.74
CA TYR A 116 -22.86 -12.36 -0.77
C TYR A 116 -22.96 -12.98 0.63
N THR A 117 -24.18 -13.28 1.06
CA THR A 117 -24.48 -13.90 2.35
C THR A 117 -23.80 -15.27 2.48
N GLU A 118 -23.82 -16.09 1.43
CA GLU A 118 -23.14 -17.39 1.41
C GLU A 118 -21.62 -17.27 1.67
N VAL A 119 -20.96 -16.27 1.09
CA VAL A 119 -19.52 -16.05 1.32
C VAL A 119 -19.24 -15.54 2.73
N VAL A 120 -20.10 -14.67 3.27
CA VAL A 120 -20.05 -14.24 4.67
C VAL A 120 -20.20 -15.45 5.61
N ASP A 121 -21.14 -16.35 5.33
CA ASP A 121 -21.33 -17.59 6.09
C ASP A 121 -20.09 -18.47 6.06
N TRP A 122 -19.48 -18.70 4.89
CA TRP A 122 -18.24 -19.48 4.79
C TRP A 122 -17.11 -18.89 5.64
N ALA A 123 -16.97 -17.57 5.69
CA ALA A 123 -15.96 -16.92 6.50
C ALA A 123 -16.21 -17.09 8.01
N LEU A 124 -17.47 -16.96 8.43
CA LEU A 124 -17.86 -17.15 9.83
C LEU A 124 -17.72 -18.62 10.26
N ASP A 125 -18.05 -19.58 9.39
CA ASP A 125 -17.87 -21.02 9.59
C ASP A 125 -16.39 -21.39 9.81
N GLU A 126 -15.47 -20.76 9.07
CA GLU A 126 -14.01 -20.90 9.26
C GLU A 126 -13.51 -20.15 10.52
N GLY A 127 -14.43 -19.54 11.27
CA GLY A 127 -14.16 -18.87 12.54
C GLY A 127 -13.48 -17.52 12.41
N LEU A 128 -13.50 -16.90 11.22
CA LEU A 128 -12.96 -15.56 10.99
C LEU A 128 -13.88 -14.50 11.61
N TYR A 129 -13.28 -13.37 12.00
CA TYR A 129 -14.03 -12.11 12.09
C TYR A 129 -14.34 -11.62 10.67
N VAL A 130 -15.52 -11.05 10.46
CA VAL A 130 -15.96 -10.58 9.13
C VAL A 130 -16.34 -9.12 9.22
N MET A 131 -15.83 -8.30 8.30
CA MET A 131 -16.26 -6.92 8.09
C MET A 131 -16.99 -6.80 6.76
N VAL A 132 -18.21 -6.25 6.79
CA VAL A 132 -19.03 -5.94 5.61
C VAL A 132 -19.30 -4.44 5.56
N ASN A 133 -19.46 -3.86 4.37
CA ASN A 133 -19.61 -2.41 4.20
C ASN A 133 -20.52 -2.03 3.03
N LEU A 134 -20.58 -0.73 2.72
CA LEU A 134 -20.82 -0.22 1.37
C LEU A 134 -19.50 0.31 0.83
N HIS A 135 -19.13 -0.09 -0.40
CA HIS A 135 -17.78 0.07 -0.90
C HIS A 135 -17.66 1.17 -1.96
N HIS A 136 -17.79 0.85 -3.26
CA HIS A 136 -17.68 1.85 -4.33
C HIS A 136 -18.93 2.69 -4.51
N ASP A 137 -20.01 2.36 -3.78
CA ASP A 137 -21.14 3.26 -3.56
C ASP A 137 -20.68 4.67 -3.13
N SER A 138 -19.55 4.75 -2.40
CA SER A 138 -18.98 5.99 -1.90
C SER A 138 -18.66 7.03 -2.96
N TRP A 139 -18.29 6.62 -4.17
CA TRP A 139 -18.00 7.54 -5.28
C TRP A 139 -18.97 7.40 -6.45
N GLU A 140 -19.70 6.28 -6.55
CA GLU A 140 -20.74 6.08 -7.57
C GLU A 140 -21.96 6.97 -7.32
N TRP A 141 -22.43 7.08 -6.08
CA TRP A 141 -23.63 7.87 -5.77
C TRP A 141 -23.65 8.48 -4.35
N ALA A 142 -23.07 7.81 -3.35
CA ALA A 142 -23.16 8.26 -1.95
C ALA A 142 -22.34 9.52 -1.65
N ASN A 143 -21.45 9.94 -2.56
CA ASN A 143 -20.77 11.24 -2.47
C ASN A 143 -21.71 12.44 -2.62
N TYR A 144 -22.95 12.24 -3.06
CA TYR A 144 -23.99 13.27 -3.11
C TYR A 144 -24.91 13.30 -1.88
N ILE A 145 -24.68 12.44 -0.87
CA ILE A 145 -25.47 12.49 0.38
C ILE A 145 -25.39 13.90 0.98
N ASN A 146 -26.57 14.48 1.23
CA ASN A 146 -26.76 15.83 1.74
C ASN A 146 -26.10 16.92 0.85
N ALA A 147 -25.94 16.65 -0.45
CA ALA A 147 -25.70 17.71 -1.41
C ALA A 147 -26.92 18.63 -1.47
N ASP A 148 -26.67 19.93 -1.66
CA ASP A 148 -27.71 20.96 -1.60
C ASP A 148 -28.78 20.76 -2.70
N ASP A 149 -28.41 20.07 -3.77
CA ASP A 149 -29.19 19.77 -4.96
C ASP A 149 -29.65 18.30 -5.08
N ASP A 150 -29.28 17.42 -4.14
CA ASP A 150 -29.63 15.98 -4.17
C ASP A 150 -31.09 15.70 -3.76
N ASN A 151 -31.76 16.65 -3.10
CA ASN A 151 -33.13 16.49 -2.57
C ASN A 151 -33.32 15.24 -1.68
N GLY A 152 -32.23 14.75 -1.05
CA GLY A 152 -32.24 13.61 -0.14
C GLY A 152 -32.29 12.24 -0.80
N VAL A 153 -32.16 12.16 -2.13
CA VAL A 153 -32.20 10.89 -2.89
C VAL A 153 -31.10 9.94 -2.42
N SER A 154 -29.86 10.43 -2.34
CA SER A 154 -28.73 9.60 -1.96
C SER A 154 -28.85 9.11 -0.52
N MET A 155 -29.35 9.95 0.41
CA MET A 155 -29.58 9.49 1.79
C MET A 155 -30.71 8.45 1.86
N ALA A 156 -31.76 8.58 1.05
CA ALA A 156 -32.84 7.60 1.00
C ALA A 156 -32.34 6.21 0.54
N GLU A 157 -31.51 6.18 -0.52
CA GLU A 157 -30.87 4.95 -1.00
C GLU A 157 -29.96 4.33 0.07
N TYR A 158 -29.08 5.13 0.69
CA TYR A 158 -28.21 4.69 1.79
C TYR A 158 -28.99 4.04 2.93
N LYS A 159 -30.08 4.67 3.36
CA LYS A 159 -30.94 4.13 4.43
C LYS A 159 -31.62 2.83 4.03
N ALA A 160 -32.13 2.75 2.80
CA ALA A 160 -32.81 1.56 2.30
C ALA A 160 -31.86 0.36 2.17
N VAL A 161 -30.66 0.57 1.64
CA VAL A 161 -29.65 -0.49 1.50
C VAL A 161 -29.17 -0.96 2.88
N TRP A 162 -28.81 -0.06 3.79
CA TRP A 162 -28.37 -0.46 5.14
C TRP A 162 -29.46 -1.11 5.97
N THR A 163 -30.72 -0.74 5.78
CA THR A 163 -31.85 -1.41 6.46
C THR A 163 -31.93 -2.88 6.03
N GLN A 164 -31.80 -3.15 4.73
CA GLN A 164 -31.80 -4.52 4.20
C GLN A 164 -30.58 -5.33 4.68
N LEU A 165 -29.37 -4.75 4.64
CA LEU A 165 -28.15 -5.42 5.13
C LEU A 165 -28.23 -5.69 6.64
N ALA A 166 -28.71 -4.73 7.43
CA ALA A 166 -28.87 -4.89 8.87
C ALA A 166 -29.88 -6.00 9.21
N ASP A 167 -31.01 -6.08 8.50
CA ASP A 167 -31.99 -7.15 8.70
C ASP A 167 -31.46 -8.53 8.28
N ASN A 168 -30.83 -8.62 7.09
CA ASN A 168 -30.24 -9.86 6.57
C ASN A 168 -29.26 -10.50 7.58
N PHE A 169 -28.43 -9.68 8.21
CA PHE A 169 -27.39 -10.12 9.14
C PHE A 169 -27.78 -9.99 10.63
N LYS A 170 -29.03 -9.67 10.95
CA LYS A 170 -29.51 -9.37 12.32
C LYS A 170 -29.23 -10.43 13.37
N LYS A 171 -29.21 -11.71 12.98
CA LYS A 171 -29.02 -12.86 13.87
C LYS A 171 -27.58 -13.40 13.90
N TYR A 172 -26.70 -12.85 13.06
CA TYR A 172 -25.33 -13.34 12.87
C TYR A 172 -24.46 -13.08 14.10
N PRO A 173 -23.46 -13.94 14.39
CA PRO A 173 -22.60 -13.82 15.57
C PRO A 173 -21.88 -12.46 15.66
N SER A 174 -21.39 -12.13 16.85
CA SER A 174 -20.67 -10.87 17.11
C SER A 174 -19.35 -10.74 16.34
N LYS A 175 -18.82 -11.83 15.79
CA LYS A 175 -17.66 -11.81 14.87
C LYS A 175 -17.90 -11.07 13.57
N LEU A 176 -19.17 -10.85 13.20
CA LEU A 176 -19.54 -10.00 12.07
C LEU A 176 -19.68 -8.55 12.55
N CYS A 177 -18.94 -7.63 11.94
CA CYS A 177 -19.02 -6.19 12.15
C CYS A 177 -19.42 -5.46 10.86
N PHE A 178 -19.98 -4.27 11.02
CA PHE A 178 -20.45 -3.44 9.90
C PHE A 178 -19.61 -2.17 9.83
N GLU A 179 -19.02 -1.88 8.67
CA GLU A 179 -18.38 -0.61 8.35
C GLU A 179 -19.34 0.28 7.57
N SER A 180 -19.50 1.54 7.99
CA SER A 180 -20.58 2.40 7.47
C SER A 180 -20.47 2.71 5.97
N ILE A 181 -19.28 3.01 5.48
CA ILE A 181 -18.99 3.35 4.09
C ILE A 181 -17.46 3.36 3.86
N ASN A 182 -17.02 2.92 2.69
CA ASN A 182 -15.61 2.94 2.29
C ASN A 182 -15.17 4.32 1.79
N GLU A 183 -13.99 4.79 2.18
CA GLU A 183 -13.33 5.99 1.62
C GLU A 183 -14.25 7.19 1.32
N PRO A 184 -15.11 7.62 2.26
CA PRO A 184 -16.16 8.58 1.96
C PRO A 184 -15.60 9.93 1.50
N SER A 185 -16.14 10.43 0.40
CA SER A 185 -15.92 11.79 -0.12
C SER A 185 -17.28 12.42 -0.36
N PHE A 186 -17.42 13.75 -0.29
CA PHE A 186 -18.71 14.40 -0.56
C PHE A 186 -18.55 15.64 -1.42
N LYS A 187 -19.52 15.87 -2.31
CA LYS A 187 -19.57 17.02 -3.22
C LYS A 187 -21.01 17.41 -3.53
N ASN A 188 -21.20 18.55 -4.18
CA ASN A 188 -22.46 18.89 -4.85
C ASN A 188 -22.40 18.46 -6.32
N HIS A 189 -23.54 18.37 -7.01
CA HIS A 189 -23.51 18.14 -8.46
C HIS A 189 -22.83 19.31 -9.19
N SER A 190 -22.92 20.50 -8.62
CA SER A 190 -22.23 21.71 -9.10
C SER A 190 -20.72 21.77 -8.83
N GLY A 191 -20.17 20.86 -8.01
CA GLY A 191 -18.73 20.80 -7.74
C GLY A 191 -18.37 20.49 -6.28
N ASP A 192 -17.09 20.59 -5.97
CA ASP A 192 -16.54 20.23 -4.66
C ASP A 192 -17.02 21.17 -3.54
N VAL A 193 -17.15 20.60 -2.34
CA VAL A 193 -17.43 21.35 -1.11
C VAL A 193 -16.22 21.30 -0.17
N SER A 194 -16.15 22.26 0.75
CA SER A 194 -15.05 22.34 1.73
C SER A 194 -14.93 21.06 2.55
N THR A 195 -13.72 20.72 3.00
CA THR A 195 -13.46 19.56 3.87
C THR A 195 -14.33 19.57 5.13
N GLU A 196 -14.59 20.74 5.71
CA GLU A 196 -15.48 20.90 6.87
C GLU A 196 -16.90 20.42 6.55
N VAL A 197 -17.47 20.83 5.42
CA VAL A 197 -18.80 20.37 4.97
C VAL A 197 -18.79 18.86 4.72
N GLN A 198 -17.74 18.32 4.10
CA GLN A 198 -17.62 16.88 3.90
C GLN A 198 -17.59 16.11 5.22
N MET A 199 -16.88 16.61 6.24
CA MET A 199 -16.85 16.01 7.58
C MET A 199 -18.23 16.06 8.26
N GLN A 200 -19.00 17.14 8.09
CA GLN A 200 -20.37 17.22 8.60
C GLN A 200 -21.30 16.22 7.91
N ARG A 201 -21.17 16.04 6.59
CA ARG A 201 -21.91 15.02 5.82
C ARG A 201 -21.54 13.61 6.28
N LEU A 202 -20.26 13.34 6.51
CA LEU A 202 -19.82 12.05 7.07
C LEU A 202 -20.40 11.78 8.46
N ALA A 203 -20.43 12.78 9.34
CA ALA A 203 -21.02 12.64 10.67
C ALA A 203 -22.52 12.29 10.57
N ALA A 204 -23.25 12.88 9.61
CA ALA A 204 -24.65 12.53 9.33
C ALA A 204 -24.80 11.09 8.81
N VAL A 205 -23.96 10.67 7.87
CA VAL A 205 -23.92 9.28 7.35
C VAL A 205 -23.69 8.28 8.49
N ASN A 206 -22.66 8.52 9.31
CA ASN A 206 -22.32 7.65 10.44
C ASN A 206 -23.43 7.61 11.51
N THR A 207 -24.13 8.73 11.72
CA THR A 207 -25.26 8.81 12.64
C THR A 207 -26.45 7.98 12.13
N GLU A 208 -26.85 8.16 10.88
CA GLU A 208 -27.96 7.40 10.28
C GLU A 208 -27.64 5.91 10.24
N PHE A 209 -26.43 5.54 9.82
CA PHE A 209 -25.95 4.16 9.86
C PHE A 209 -26.08 3.53 11.24
N ARG A 210 -25.53 4.19 12.27
CA ARG A 210 -25.62 3.70 13.65
C ARG A 210 -27.09 3.52 14.06
N ASN A 211 -27.94 4.50 13.76
CA ASN A 211 -29.35 4.46 14.13
C ASN A 211 -30.08 3.30 13.45
N ILE A 212 -29.88 3.08 12.15
CA ILE A 212 -30.45 1.94 11.42
C ILE A 212 -30.03 0.63 12.08
N VAL A 213 -28.72 0.44 12.30
CA VAL A 213 -28.21 -0.82 12.84
C VAL A 213 -28.71 -1.04 14.27
N ARG A 214 -28.63 -0.04 15.16
CA ARG A 214 -29.08 -0.19 16.55
C ARG A 214 -30.60 -0.39 16.66
N ASN A 215 -31.39 0.23 15.79
CA ASN A 215 -32.85 0.09 15.80
C ASN A 215 -33.35 -1.18 15.08
N SER A 216 -32.50 -1.88 14.34
CA SER A 216 -32.87 -3.15 13.68
C SER A 216 -33.09 -4.31 14.66
N GLY A 217 -32.62 -4.23 15.91
CA GLY A 217 -32.82 -5.24 16.96
C GLY A 217 -31.92 -6.48 16.85
N GLY A 218 -32.22 -7.53 17.63
CA GLY A 218 -31.40 -8.76 17.65
C GLY A 218 -29.96 -8.50 18.12
N LYS A 219 -28.98 -9.14 17.46
CA LYS A 219 -27.55 -8.97 17.79
C LYS A 219 -26.97 -7.64 17.31
N ASN A 220 -27.70 -6.88 16.48
CA ASN A 220 -27.27 -5.58 16.01
C ASN A 220 -27.28 -4.50 17.11
N SER A 221 -28.01 -4.74 18.21
CA SER A 221 -28.02 -3.89 19.41
C SER A 221 -26.62 -3.69 20.02
N THR A 222 -25.73 -4.67 19.88
CA THR A 222 -24.34 -4.62 20.39
C THR A 222 -23.32 -5.02 19.32
N ARG A 223 -23.70 -5.09 18.04
CA ARG A 223 -22.76 -5.42 16.97
C ARG A 223 -21.69 -4.34 16.86
N MET A 224 -20.43 -4.75 16.72
CA MET A 224 -19.33 -3.81 16.50
C MET A 224 -19.57 -3.04 15.20
N LEU A 225 -19.54 -1.72 15.29
CA LEU A 225 -19.61 -0.80 14.15
C LEU A 225 -18.21 -0.24 13.87
N VAL A 226 -17.89 -0.06 12.61
CA VAL A 226 -16.62 0.48 12.14
C VAL A 226 -16.92 1.78 11.41
N LEU A 227 -16.37 2.90 11.87
CA LEU A 227 -16.65 4.21 11.29
C LEU A 227 -15.36 4.79 10.69
N PRO A 228 -15.39 5.23 9.42
CA PRO A 228 -14.23 5.74 8.71
C PRO A 228 -13.96 7.20 9.06
N THR A 229 -12.70 7.63 8.99
CA THR A 229 -12.38 9.04 8.79
C THR A 229 -12.78 9.47 7.37
N LEU A 230 -12.92 10.77 7.12
CA LEU A 230 -13.19 11.26 5.76
C LEU A 230 -12.06 10.81 4.82
N ASN A 231 -12.40 10.29 3.63
CA ASN A 231 -11.50 9.62 2.68
C ASN A 231 -10.65 8.50 3.30
N THR A 232 -11.02 7.98 4.48
CA THR A 232 -10.15 7.12 5.31
C THR A 232 -8.74 7.68 5.53
N ASN A 233 -8.63 9.01 5.51
CA ASN A 233 -7.38 9.74 5.67
C ASN A 233 -7.10 10.02 7.16
N ASN A 234 -5.82 10.05 7.53
CA ASN A 234 -5.37 10.14 8.92
C ASN A 234 -4.92 11.56 9.36
N SER A 235 -5.26 12.62 8.62
CA SER A 235 -4.99 13.99 9.05
C SER A 235 -5.71 14.35 10.35
N ASP A 236 -5.14 15.26 11.14
CA ASP A 236 -5.61 15.56 12.49
C ASP A 236 -7.07 16.02 12.54
N ASP A 237 -7.50 16.89 11.63
CA ASP A 237 -8.89 17.37 11.50
C ASP A 237 -9.88 16.22 11.25
N ARG A 238 -9.52 15.27 10.38
CA ARG A 238 -10.35 14.11 10.04
C ARG A 238 -10.41 13.10 11.18
N CYS A 239 -9.29 12.85 11.84
CA CYS A 239 -9.25 12.02 13.04
C CYS A 239 -10.05 12.64 14.19
N GLU A 240 -9.91 13.94 14.41
CA GLU A 240 -10.65 14.67 15.46
C GLU A 240 -12.15 14.67 15.19
N SER A 241 -12.57 14.93 13.95
CA SER A 241 -13.99 14.90 13.56
C SER A 241 -14.63 13.52 13.79
N LEU A 242 -13.95 12.44 13.40
CA LEU A 242 -14.43 11.09 13.70
C LEU A 242 -14.43 10.80 15.20
N TYR A 243 -13.40 11.22 15.94
CA TYR A 243 -13.34 11.06 17.39
C TYR A 243 -14.54 11.72 18.09
N ASN A 244 -14.88 12.95 17.68
CA ASN A 244 -16.03 13.68 18.20
C ASN A 244 -17.35 12.97 17.90
N THR A 245 -17.48 12.43 16.69
CA THR A 245 -18.64 11.62 16.28
C THR A 245 -18.78 10.35 17.15
N ILE A 246 -17.72 9.55 17.27
CA ILE A 246 -17.73 8.31 18.07
C ILE A 246 -18.02 8.60 19.55
N SER A 247 -17.35 9.61 20.11
CA SER A 247 -17.50 9.98 21.52
C SER A 247 -18.90 10.51 21.83
N GLY A 248 -19.51 11.26 20.89
CA GLY A 248 -20.87 11.77 21.00
C GLY A 248 -21.93 10.67 21.10
N PHE A 249 -21.70 9.52 20.46
CA PHE A 249 -22.63 8.39 20.50
C PHE A 249 -22.67 7.65 21.85
N LYS A 250 -21.62 7.76 22.67
CA LYS A 250 -21.49 7.05 23.96
C LYS A 250 -21.76 5.54 23.82
N ASP A 251 -21.33 4.95 22.70
CA ASP A 251 -21.55 3.55 22.36
C ASP A 251 -20.22 2.78 22.45
N PRO A 252 -20.10 1.78 23.35
CA PRO A 252 -18.83 1.06 23.54
C PRO A 252 -18.49 0.09 22.40
N ASN A 253 -19.41 -0.18 21.48
CA ASN A 253 -19.25 -1.13 20.37
C ASN A 253 -19.00 -0.39 19.04
N ILE A 254 -18.11 0.60 19.06
CA ILE A 254 -17.65 1.33 17.88
C ILE A 254 -16.13 1.37 17.85
N MET A 255 -15.55 1.10 16.67
CA MET A 255 -14.13 1.25 16.37
C MET A 255 -13.93 2.18 15.16
N ALA A 256 -12.76 2.81 15.10
CA ALA A 256 -12.39 3.71 14.00
C ALA A 256 -11.65 2.95 12.88
N THR A 257 -11.80 3.41 11.63
CA THR A 257 -10.99 2.94 10.50
C THR A 257 -10.38 4.08 9.68
N PHE A 258 -9.19 3.82 9.17
CA PHE A 258 -8.47 4.64 8.18
C PHE A 258 -7.69 3.70 7.25
N HIS A 259 -7.25 4.16 6.08
CA HIS A 259 -6.46 3.36 5.14
C HIS A 259 -5.05 3.91 5.01
N TYR A 260 -4.10 3.06 4.61
CA TYR A 260 -2.71 3.49 4.43
C TYR A 260 -1.98 2.71 3.34
N TYR A 261 -1.68 3.40 2.25
CA TYR A 261 -0.99 2.84 1.08
C TYR A 261 0.46 3.33 0.93
N GLY A 262 1.09 3.78 2.03
CA GLY A 262 2.47 4.28 2.04
C GLY A 262 2.60 5.75 1.68
N TYR A 263 3.78 6.33 1.95
CA TYR A 263 4.14 7.67 1.49
C TYR A 263 4.02 7.72 -0.03
N TRP A 264 3.18 8.64 -0.55
CA TRP A 264 2.75 8.60 -1.96
C TRP A 264 3.92 8.46 -2.95
N PRO A 265 5.00 9.27 -2.89
CA PRO A 265 6.14 9.13 -3.80
C PRO A 265 6.82 7.76 -3.79
N PHE A 266 6.99 7.17 -2.62
CA PHE A 266 7.50 5.80 -2.49
C PHE A 266 6.52 4.80 -3.08
N SER A 267 5.24 4.91 -2.70
CA SER A 267 4.21 3.91 -3.01
C SER A 267 3.93 3.71 -4.50
N VAL A 268 4.24 4.70 -5.35
CA VAL A 268 4.08 4.62 -6.81
C VAL A 268 5.41 4.72 -7.57
N ASN A 269 6.54 4.80 -6.86
CA ASN A 269 7.88 5.07 -7.42
C ASN A 269 7.88 6.30 -8.35
N ILE A 270 7.81 7.49 -7.73
CA ILE A 270 7.92 8.80 -8.40
C ILE A 270 8.83 9.73 -7.56
N ALA A 271 9.25 10.85 -8.14
CA ALA A 271 10.03 11.88 -7.45
C ALA A 271 11.37 11.39 -6.86
N GLY A 272 11.92 10.32 -7.43
CA GLY A 272 13.19 9.72 -7.01
C GLY A 272 13.11 8.97 -5.69
N THR A 273 11.90 8.73 -5.16
CA THR A 273 11.72 8.01 -3.90
C THR A 273 11.66 6.49 -4.15
N THR A 274 12.81 5.91 -4.49
CA THR A 274 12.92 4.48 -4.86
C THR A 274 13.20 3.56 -3.67
N THR A 275 13.39 4.11 -2.46
CA THR A 275 13.79 3.35 -1.27
C THR A 275 12.88 3.65 -0.08
N PHE A 276 12.74 2.67 0.82
CA PHE A 276 12.09 2.83 2.11
C PHE A 276 13.01 3.62 3.05
N ASP A 277 13.10 4.92 2.78
CA ASP A 277 14.00 5.88 3.42
C ASP A 277 13.40 6.49 4.70
N SER A 278 14.14 7.43 5.32
CA SER A 278 13.68 8.13 6.51
C SER A 278 12.42 8.97 6.29
N THR A 279 12.21 9.49 5.08
CA THR A 279 11.00 10.27 4.72
C THR A 279 9.79 9.36 4.76
N THR A 280 9.90 8.20 4.13
CA THR A 280 8.85 7.17 4.08
C THR A 280 8.54 6.63 5.48
N VAL A 281 9.56 6.36 6.29
CA VAL A 281 9.40 5.98 7.71
C VAL A 281 8.70 7.09 8.51
N SER A 282 9.08 8.35 8.32
CA SER A 282 8.50 9.49 9.03
C SER A 282 7.01 9.67 8.71
N ASP A 283 6.63 9.56 7.44
CA ASP A 283 5.23 9.63 7.01
C ASP A 283 4.39 8.52 7.65
N LEU A 284 4.87 7.27 7.58
CA LEU A 284 4.21 6.11 8.17
C LEU A 284 4.05 6.30 9.67
N THR A 285 5.14 6.58 10.39
CA THR A 285 5.08 6.73 11.85
C THR A 285 4.18 7.89 12.28
N SER A 286 4.21 9.01 11.55
CA SER A 286 3.33 10.15 11.83
C SER A 286 1.86 9.81 11.62
N SER A 287 1.52 9.08 10.56
CA SER A 287 0.16 8.63 10.26
C SER A 287 -0.41 7.74 11.37
N PHE A 288 0.35 6.72 11.79
CA PHE A 288 -0.08 5.83 12.87
C PHE A 288 -0.05 6.50 14.25
N ASN A 289 0.81 7.50 14.47
CA ASN A 289 0.79 8.32 15.68
C ASN A 289 -0.49 9.16 15.78
N ARG A 290 -0.94 9.80 14.69
CA ARG A 290 -2.21 10.55 14.67
C ARG A 290 -3.39 9.64 15.02
N ALA A 291 -3.51 8.49 14.36
CA ALA A 291 -4.55 7.51 14.67
C ALA A 291 -4.49 7.03 16.13
N TYR A 292 -3.30 6.70 16.64
CA TYR A 292 -3.12 6.30 18.04
C TYR A 292 -3.55 7.40 19.01
N ASN A 293 -3.10 8.64 18.81
CA ASN A 293 -3.37 9.76 19.71
C ASN A 293 -4.85 10.12 19.76
N HIS A 294 -5.54 10.07 18.62
CA HIS A 294 -6.97 10.39 18.54
C HIS A 294 -7.88 9.26 19.01
N PHE A 295 -7.49 7.99 18.84
CA PHE A 295 -8.37 6.85 19.09
C PHE A 295 -7.82 5.87 20.12
N THR A 296 -6.72 5.17 19.81
CA THR A 296 -6.25 4.04 20.64
C THR A 296 -5.90 4.48 22.06
N ALA A 297 -5.19 5.61 22.20
CA ALA A 297 -4.83 6.20 23.50
C ALA A 297 -6.06 6.62 24.32
N LYS A 298 -7.19 6.87 23.65
CA LYS A 298 -8.47 7.28 24.25
C LYS A 298 -9.46 6.11 24.40
N GLY A 299 -9.01 4.87 24.24
CA GLY A 299 -9.82 3.67 24.48
C GLY A 299 -10.71 3.26 23.29
N ILE A 300 -10.53 3.83 22.10
CA ILE A 300 -11.26 3.43 20.90
C ILE A 300 -10.38 2.44 20.11
N GLY A 301 -10.90 1.26 19.81
CA GLY A 301 -10.23 0.32 18.91
C GLY A 301 -10.06 0.92 17.52
N VAL A 302 -8.96 0.57 16.84
CA VAL A 302 -8.66 1.05 15.49
C VAL A 302 -8.29 -0.12 14.60
N VAL A 303 -8.81 -0.11 13.38
CA VAL A 303 -8.37 -1.00 12.30
C VAL A 303 -7.91 -0.15 11.12
N THR A 304 -6.79 -0.49 10.51
CA THR A 304 -6.43 -0.03 9.18
C THR A 304 -7.14 -0.96 8.19
N GLY A 305 -8.32 -0.54 7.73
CA GLY A 305 -9.24 -1.37 6.93
C GLY A 305 -8.65 -1.84 5.59
N GLU A 306 -7.68 -1.08 5.08
CA GLU A 306 -6.87 -1.42 3.91
C GLU A 306 -5.45 -0.89 4.10
N TYR A 307 -4.47 -1.75 3.79
CA TYR A 307 -3.09 -1.33 3.62
C TYR A 307 -2.40 -2.08 2.49
N GLY A 308 -1.42 -1.41 1.88
CA GLY A 308 -0.63 -1.91 0.77
C GLY A 308 0.34 -0.84 0.27
N LEU A 309 0.68 -0.90 -1.02
CA LEU A 309 1.31 0.19 -1.76
C LEU A 309 0.51 0.43 -3.03
N LEU A 310 0.30 1.70 -3.41
CA LEU A 310 -0.52 2.06 -4.59
C LEU A 310 -0.01 1.45 -5.90
N ALA A 311 1.30 1.20 -6.02
CA ALA A 311 1.88 0.50 -7.16
C ALA A 311 1.28 -0.90 -7.40
N PHE A 312 0.67 -1.54 -6.40
CA PHE A 312 0.06 -2.86 -6.56
C PHE A 312 -1.16 -2.85 -7.51
N ASP A 313 -1.76 -1.69 -7.75
CA ASP A 313 -2.83 -1.55 -8.74
C ASP A 313 -2.33 -1.59 -10.19
N SER A 314 -1.03 -1.29 -10.42
CA SER A 314 -0.43 -1.31 -11.76
C SER A 314 0.63 -2.41 -11.93
N SER A 315 1.64 -2.45 -11.07
CA SER A 315 2.66 -3.50 -11.01
C SER A 315 3.38 -3.51 -9.67
N SER A 316 3.41 -4.66 -9.00
CA SER A 316 4.25 -4.89 -7.82
C SER A 316 5.75 -4.75 -8.11
N SER A 317 6.17 -4.86 -9.38
CA SER A 317 7.57 -4.67 -9.78
C SER A 317 8.02 -3.21 -9.80
N ALA A 318 7.11 -2.25 -9.59
CA ALA A 318 7.47 -0.83 -9.56
C ALA A 318 8.28 -0.48 -8.31
N ILE A 319 8.12 -1.26 -7.23
CA ILE A 319 8.86 -1.11 -5.98
C ILE A 319 9.97 -2.15 -5.96
N GLU A 320 11.19 -1.73 -5.64
CA GLU A 320 12.32 -2.64 -5.44
C GLU A 320 11.97 -3.66 -4.33
N HIS A 321 12.31 -4.94 -4.54
CA HIS A 321 11.82 -6.04 -3.72
C HIS A 321 12.35 -5.96 -2.28
N GLY A 322 13.63 -5.67 -2.08
CA GLY A 322 14.18 -5.44 -0.75
C GLY A 322 13.48 -4.27 -0.03
N GLU A 323 13.25 -3.16 -0.72
CA GLU A 323 12.51 -2.00 -0.19
C GLU A 323 11.06 -2.34 0.17
N LEU A 324 10.39 -3.14 -0.65
CA LEU A 324 9.04 -3.66 -0.43
C LEU A 324 8.97 -4.47 0.88
N LEU A 325 9.89 -5.43 1.05
CA LEU A 325 9.93 -6.27 2.24
C LEU A 325 10.21 -5.44 3.51
N LYS A 326 11.10 -4.45 3.43
CA LYS A 326 11.39 -3.53 4.54
C LYS A 326 10.17 -2.70 4.94
N TYR A 327 9.42 -2.17 3.97
CA TYR A 327 8.17 -1.46 4.23
C TYR A 327 7.15 -2.35 4.96
N PHE A 328 6.91 -3.56 4.45
CA PHE A 328 5.93 -4.48 5.04
C PHE A 328 6.35 -5.03 6.41
N GLU A 329 7.65 -5.22 6.66
CA GLU A 329 8.17 -5.51 8.00
C GLU A 329 7.86 -4.37 8.97
N TYR A 330 8.19 -3.14 8.56
CA TYR A 330 8.12 -1.97 9.43
C TYR A 330 6.68 -1.57 9.76
N ILE A 331 5.77 -1.56 8.78
CA ILE A 331 4.37 -1.18 9.01
C ILE A 331 3.68 -2.14 9.99
N ASN A 332 3.89 -3.45 9.83
CA ASN A 332 3.31 -4.46 10.72
C ASN A 332 3.86 -4.32 12.15
N TYR A 333 5.17 -4.12 12.29
CA TYR A 333 5.78 -3.80 13.58
C TYR A 333 5.16 -2.55 14.22
N TYR A 334 5.09 -1.45 13.46
CA TYR A 334 4.71 -0.16 14.02
C TYR A 334 3.23 -0.13 14.38
N ALA A 335 2.35 -0.64 13.52
CA ALA A 335 0.92 -0.76 13.80
C ALA A 335 0.64 -1.59 15.06
N LYS A 336 1.30 -2.76 15.19
CA LYS A 336 1.22 -3.61 16.37
C LYS A 336 1.67 -2.88 17.64
N SER A 337 2.74 -2.08 17.57
CA SER A 337 3.21 -1.28 18.71
C SER A 337 2.19 -0.22 19.16
N LYS A 338 1.26 0.16 18.28
CA LYS A 338 0.17 1.10 18.54
C LYS A 338 -1.16 0.44 18.85
N GLY A 339 -1.23 -0.90 18.89
CA GLY A 339 -2.50 -1.62 19.08
C GLY A 339 -3.50 -1.37 17.94
N ILE A 340 -3.00 -1.14 16.72
CA ILE A 340 -3.79 -0.92 15.51
C ILE A 340 -3.69 -2.18 14.66
N SER A 341 -4.84 -2.75 14.31
CA SER A 341 -4.91 -3.96 13.47
C SER A 341 -4.86 -3.58 12.00
N LEU A 342 -4.32 -4.45 11.15
CA LEU A 342 -4.12 -4.23 9.72
C LEU A 342 -4.91 -5.26 8.90
N MET A 343 -5.57 -4.82 7.83
CA MET A 343 -6.22 -5.69 6.86
C MET A 343 -5.62 -5.50 5.47
N LEU A 344 -4.88 -6.51 4.98
CA LEU A 344 -4.14 -6.42 3.72
C LEU A 344 -5.09 -6.24 2.55
N TRP A 345 -4.85 -5.26 1.68
CA TRP A 345 -5.57 -5.14 0.41
C TRP A 345 -5.06 -6.18 -0.59
N ASP A 346 -5.93 -7.09 -1.03
CA ASP A 346 -5.63 -8.10 -2.03
C ASP A 346 -6.72 -8.13 -3.09
N ASN A 347 -6.45 -7.42 -4.19
CA ASN A 347 -7.33 -7.32 -5.34
C ASN A 347 -7.30 -8.57 -6.24
N GLY A 348 -6.60 -9.64 -5.84
CA GLY A 348 -6.37 -10.86 -6.61
C GLY A 348 -4.94 -11.01 -7.13
N ASN A 349 -4.10 -9.98 -6.96
CA ASN A 349 -2.70 -9.97 -7.40
C ASN A 349 -1.71 -10.59 -6.38
N LEU A 350 -2.08 -10.74 -5.11
CA LEU A 350 -1.19 -11.30 -4.08
C LEU A 350 -1.46 -12.79 -3.87
N PHE A 351 -2.65 -13.18 -3.41
CA PHE A 351 -3.00 -14.59 -3.21
C PHE A 351 -3.85 -15.12 -4.37
N SER A 352 -3.29 -16.07 -5.14
CA SER A 352 -3.98 -16.66 -6.28
C SER A 352 -5.28 -17.35 -5.84
N ARG A 353 -6.39 -16.90 -6.44
CA ARG A 353 -7.73 -17.41 -6.13
C ARG A 353 -8.06 -18.76 -6.77
N THR A 354 -7.19 -19.23 -7.65
CA THR A 354 -7.33 -20.51 -8.37
C THR A 354 -6.29 -21.52 -7.90
N ASN A 355 -5.03 -21.10 -7.77
CA ASN A 355 -3.93 -21.98 -7.37
C ASN A 355 -3.71 -22.02 -5.85
N TYR A 356 -4.30 -21.08 -5.10
CA TYR A 356 -4.17 -20.97 -3.64
C TYR A 356 -2.71 -20.82 -3.18
N SER A 357 -1.96 -20.01 -3.92
CA SER A 357 -0.54 -19.72 -3.71
C SER A 357 -0.27 -18.22 -3.79
N TRP A 358 0.65 -17.72 -2.99
CA TRP A 358 1.13 -16.34 -3.07
C TRP A 358 1.95 -16.11 -4.32
N SER A 359 1.72 -14.99 -5.02
CA SER A 359 2.52 -14.54 -6.15
C SER A 359 3.95 -14.19 -5.73
N ASP A 360 4.10 -13.69 -4.49
CA ASP A 360 5.38 -13.46 -3.83
C ASP A 360 5.43 -14.16 -2.45
N PRO A 361 6.01 -15.38 -2.38
CA PRO A 361 6.18 -16.09 -1.12
C PRO A 361 7.08 -15.37 -0.11
N ALA A 362 8.05 -14.57 -0.55
CA ALA A 362 8.95 -13.85 0.36
C ALA A 362 8.21 -12.70 1.06
N LEU A 363 7.37 -11.96 0.33
CA LEU A 363 6.48 -10.96 0.91
C LEU A 363 5.54 -11.58 1.94
N TYR A 364 4.88 -12.70 1.60
CA TYR A 364 4.00 -13.38 2.55
C TYR A 364 4.74 -13.89 3.79
N ASN A 365 5.92 -14.48 3.65
CA ASN A 365 6.69 -14.92 4.81
C ASN A 365 7.09 -13.73 5.70
N MET A 366 7.47 -12.60 5.10
CA MET A 366 7.77 -11.38 5.83
C MET A 366 6.55 -10.88 6.61
N LEU A 367 5.37 -10.80 5.98
CA LEU A 367 4.11 -10.46 6.63
C LEU A 367 3.83 -11.41 7.82
N LYS A 368 3.88 -12.72 7.56
CA LYS A 368 3.59 -13.76 8.55
C LYS A 368 4.51 -13.71 9.77
N SER A 369 5.79 -13.43 9.53
CA SER A 369 6.77 -13.23 10.58
C SER A 369 6.47 -11.97 11.40
N SER A 370 6.13 -10.88 10.71
CA SER A 370 5.86 -9.56 11.30
C SER A 370 4.64 -9.53 12.23
N TRP A 371 3.67 -10.44 12.06
CA TRP A 371 2.56 -10.62 13.01
C TRP A 371 3.04 -11.00 14.42
N LYS A 372 4.22 -11.64 14.52
CA LYS A 372 4.76 -12.18 15.77
C LYS A 372 5.94 -11.36 16.28
N GLU A 373 6.89 -11.08 15.40
CA GLU A 373 8.20 -10.52 15.76
C GLU A 373 8.82 -9.71 14.61
N ARG A 374 9.92 -8.99 14.89
CA ARG A 374 10.62 -8.23 13.87
C ARG A 374 11.64 -9.08 13.12
N SER A 375 11.78 -8.83 11.82
CA SER A 375 12.78 -9.46 10.96
C SER A 375 13.97 -8.53 10.75
N SER A 376 15.18 -9.08 10.63
CA SER A 376 16.38 -8.30 10.31
C SER A 376 16.63 -8.32 8.80
N TYR A 377 17.27 -7.29 8.28
CA TYR A 377 17.54 -7.14 6.83
C TYR A 377 18.83 -6.35 6.58
N SER A 378 19.39 -6.44 5.38
CA SER A 378 20.47 -5.53 4.94
C SER A 378 19.93 -4.27 4.26
N GLN A 379 20.81 -3.33 3.92
CA GLN A 379 20.45 -2.10 3.21
C GLN A 379 19.74 -2.37 1.88
N SER A 380 20.11 -3.43 1.17
CA SER A 380 19.44 -3.94 -0.04
C SER A 380 19.42 -5.47 0.02
N ASP A 381 18.49 -6.10 -0.70
CA ASP A 381 18.46 -7.53 -0.97
C ASP A 381 19.34 -7.91 -2.19
N MET A 382 20.10 -6.96 -2.74
CA MET A 382 20.96 -7.18 -3.90
C MET A 382 22.38 -6.64 -3.70
N VAL A 383 23.33 -7.36 -4.28
CA VAL A 383 24.74 -6.98 -4.38
C VAL A 383 25.14 -7.06 -5.84
N PHE A 384 25.46 -5.92 -6.43
CA PHE A 384 25.93 -5.81 -7.81
C PHE A 384 27.45 -5.85 -7.86
N VAL A 385 28.01 -6.76 -8.67
CA VAL A 385 29.45 -6.96 -8.80
C VAL A 385 29.86 -6.98 -10.27
N LYS A 386 30.82 -6.14 -10.64
CA LYS A 386 31.45 -6.16 -11.97
C LYS A 386 32.62 -7.15 -12.01
N ALA A 387 33.07 -7.51 -13.22
CA ALA A 387 34.19 -8.44 -13.39
C ALA A 387 35.48 -7.90 -12.75
N GLU A 388 35.75 -6.62 -12.96
CA GLU A 388 36.91 -5.88 -12.41
C GLU A 388 36.88 -5.74 -10.88
N ASP A 389 35.72 -5.89 -10.25
CA ASP A 389 35.54 -5.81 -8.80
C ASP A 389 35.41 -7.19 -8.14
N SER A 390 35.51 -8.28 -8.91
CA SER A 390 35.25 -9.65 -8.44
C SER A 390 36.11 -10.10 -7.27
N SER A 391 37.30 -9.53 -7.10
CA SER A 391 38.24 -9.84 -6.02
C SER A 391 38.11 -8.93 -4.79
N LYS A 392 37.25 -7.91 -4.83
CA LYS A 392 37.06 -6.96 -3.72
C LYS A 392 36.11 -7.53 -2.66
N ASP A 393 36.42 -7.24 -1.40
CA ASP A 393 35.51 -7.50 -0.29
C ASP A 393 34.27 -6.60 -0.39
N ILE A 394 33.09 -7.14 -0.11
CA ILE A 394 31.81 -6.43 -0.22
C ILE A 394 31.16 -6.34 1.15
N THR A 395 30.90 -5.12 1.61
CA THR A 395 30.30 -4.89 2.94
C THR A 395 28.84 -4.48 2.83
N MET A 396 28.00 -5.11 3.64
CA MET A 396 26.57 -4.84 3.77
C MET A 396 26.22 -4.55 5.22
N ASN A 397 25.65 -3.37 5.49
CA ASN A 397 25.17 -3.05 6.82
C ASN A 397 23.82 -3.73 7.09
N LEU A 398 23.64 -4.24 8.31
CA LEU A 398 22.42 -4.89 8.73
C LEU A 398 21.60 -3.99 9.64
N THR A 399 20.29 -3.95 9.41
CA THR A 399 19.30 -3.52 10.40
C THR A 399 18.89 -4.74 11.22
N LEU A 400 19.37 -4.81 12.45
CA LEU A 400 19.21 -6.00 13.29
C LEU A 400 17.85 -6.10 13.97
N ASN A 401 17.13 -4.99 14.19
CA ASN A 401 15.81 -5.00 14.84
C ASN A 401 15.74 -5.79 16.17
N GLY A 402 16.84 -5.75 16.95
CA GLY A 402 16.97 -6.46 18.23
C GLY A 402 17.42 -7.92 18.11
N ASN A 403 17.71 -8.41 16.91
CA ASN A 403 18.17 -9.78 16.65
C ASN A 403 19.69 -9.85 16.47
N THR A 404 20.21 -11.08 16.39
CA THR A 404 21.62 -11.36 16.10
C THR A 404 21.75 -12.23 14.86
N LEU A 405 22.71 -11.93 13.97
CA LEU A 405 23.06 -12.82 12.86
C LEU A 405 23.59 -14.16 13.42
N LYS A 406 23.07 -15.29 12.91
CA LYS A 406 23.47 -16.64 13.32
C LYS A 406 24.33 -17.35 12.28
N ALA A 407 23.97 -17.22 11.01
CA ALA A 407 24.66 -17.90 9.92
C ALA A 407 24.25 -17.29 8.58
N ILE A 408 25.10 -17.48 7.58
CA ILE A 408 24.81 -17.20 6.18
C ILE A 408 24.88 -18.53 5.41
N TYR A 409 23.89 -18.77 4.55
CA TYR A 409 23.82 -19.96 3.72
C TYR A 409 23.80 -19.59 2.24
N ASN A 410 24.36 -20.45 1.39
CA ASN A 410 24.14 -20.48 -0.05
C ASN A 410 23.46 -21.80 -0.38
N GLY A 411 22.15 -21.77 -0.63
CA GLY A 411 21.34 -22.99 -0.67
C GLY A 411 21.43 -23.76 0.65
N LYS A 412 22.02 -24.96 0.61
CA LYS A 412 22.21 -25.80 1.80
C LYS A 412 23.56 -25.58 2.50
N ASP A 413 24.49 -24.90 1.83
CA ASP A 413 25.87 -24.78 2.29
C ASP A 413 26.02 -23.61 3.24
N LYS A 414 26.52 -23.88 4.45
CA LYS A 414 26.83 -22.86 5.45
C LYS A 414 28.16 -22.19 5.12
N LEU A 415 28.17 -20.86 5.00
CA LEU A 415 29.39 -20.09 4.80
C LEU A 415 30.28 -20.11 6.06
N SER A 416 31.59 -20.08 5.86
CA SER A 416 32.60 -20.10 6.92
C SER A 416 32.95 -18.70 7.41
N LEU A 417 32.65 -18.39 8.67
CA LEU A 417 33.05 -17.14 9.32
C LEU A 417 34.59 -17.01 9.35
N GLY A 418 35.12 -15.85 8.99
CA GLY A 418 36.55 -15.56 8.86
C GLY A 418 37.15 -15.90 7.49
N LYS A 419 36.52 -16.80 6.72
CA LYS A 419 36.99 -17.25 5.40
C LYS A 419 36.11 -16.76 4.26
N ASP A 420 34.81 -17.04 4.31
CA ASP A 420 33.86 -16.67 3.25
C ASP A 420 33.25 -15.28 3.53
N TYR A 421 33.09 -14.94 4.81
CA TYR A 421 32.64 -13.62 5.27
C TYR A 421 33.19 -13.29 6.65
N THR A 422 33.17 -12.01 7.01
CA THR A 422 33.36 -11.52 8.40
C THR A 422 32.10 -10.79 8.86
N TYR A 423 31.90 -10.71 10.17
CA TYR A 423 30.78 -10.00 10.77
C TYR A 423 31.27 -9.19 11.98
N SER A 424 31.16 -7.87 11.90
CA SER A 424 31.56 -6.96 12.98
C SER A 424 30.74 -5.68 12.90
N ASN A 425 30.47 -5.06 14.05
CA ASN A 425 29.76 -3.77 14.13
C ASN A 425 28.42 -3.72 13.35
N GLY A 426 27.68 -4.82 13.30
CA GLY A 426 26.41 -4.89 12.57
C GLY A 426 26.55 -4.96 11.04
N ALA A 427 27.76 -5.15 10.51
CA ALA A 427 28.02 -5.27 9.08
C ALA A 427 28.57 -6.66 8.73
N VAL A 428 28.08 -7.22 7.62
CA VAL A 428 28.62 -8.43 7.00
C VAL A 428 29.54 -8.02 5.86
N THR A 429 30.78 -8.48 5.88
CA THR A 429 31.71 -8.31 4.76
C THR A 429 31.96 -9.65 4.09
N LEU A 430 31.40 -9.85 2.90
CA LEU A 430 31.68 -10.99 2.03
C LEU A 430 33.10 -10.88 1.49
N LYS A 431 33.87 -11.97 1.57
CA LYS A 431 35.24 -11.97 1.07
C LYS A 431 35.26 -12.01 -0.45
N GLY A 432 36.11 -11.20 -1.07
CA GLY A 432 36.27 -11.18 -2.53
C GLY A 432 36.64 -12.55 -3.10
N SER A 433 37.43 -13.34 -2.34
CA SER A 433 37.74 -14.73 -2.69
C SER A 433 36.53 -15.68 -2.71
N TYR A 434 35.46 -15.34 -1.99
CA TYR A 434 34.19 -16.06 -2.05
C TYR A 434 33.32 -15.55 -3.20
N VAL A 435 33.23 -14.22 -3.36
CA VAL A 435 32.41 -13.56 -4.39
C VAL A 435 32.88 -13.90 -5.80
N SER A 436 34.20 -13.91 -6.06
CA SER A 436 34.80 -14.14 -7.38
C SER A 436 34.36 -15.45 -8.05
N LYS A 437 33.98 -16.46 -7.26
CA LYS A 437 33.46 -17.74 -7.73
C LYS A 437 32.18 -17.60 -8.58
N PHE A 438 31.42 -16.53 -8.37
CA PHE A 438 30.13 -16.30 -9.02
C PHE A 438 30.21 -15.34 -10.20
N ILE A 439 31.30 -14.57 -10.33
CA ILE A 439 31.41 -13.47 -11.30
C ILE A 439 31.96 -13.99 -12.63
N ASN A 440 31.14 -14.77 -13.34
CA ASN A 440 31.47 -15.38 -14.63
C ASN A 440 30.20 -15.76 -15.43
N GLY A 441 30.40 -16.07 -16.71
CA GLY A 441 29.34 -16.52 -17.61
C GLY A 441 28.33 -15.40 -17.93
N SER A 442 27.05 -15.75 -17.97
CA SER A 442 25.98 -14.77 -18.18
C SER A 442 25.79 -13.83 -17.00
N TYR A 443 25.42 -12.58 -17.31
CA TYR A 443 25.01 -11.56 -16.34
C TYR A 443 23.66 -11.89 -15.69
N GLY A 444 23.42 -11.32 -14.52
CA GLY A 444 22.22 -11.49 -13.69
C GLY A 444 22.53 -12.15 -12.34
N THR A 445 21.47 -12.59 -11.65
CA THR A 445 21.59 -13.24 -10.34
C THR A 445 22.33 -14.56 -10.46
N LYS A 446 23.42 -14.70 -9.70
CA LYS A 446 24.29 -15.88 -9.74
C LYS A 446 24.04 -16.83 -8.56
N THR A 447 23.72 -16.26 -7.40
CA THR A 447 23.35 -17.00 -6.20
C THR A 447 22.55 -16.10 -5.27
N THR A 448 21.79 -16.70 -4.36
CA THR A 448 21.08 -16.02 -3.29
C THR A 448 21.62 -16.52 -1.95
N LEU A 449 22.16 -15.59 -1.15
CA LEU A 449 22.63 -15.85 0.20
C LEU A 449 21.47 -15.66 1.18
N THR A 450 21.22 -16.65 2.03
CA THR A 450 20.21 -16.57 3.09
C THR A 450 20.87 -16.25 4.42
N LEU A 451 20.65 -15.04 4.92
CA LEU A 451 21.09 -14.59 6.24
C LEU A 451 20.04 -15.04 7.27
N LYS A 452 20.44 -15.92 8.19
CA LYS A 452 19.60 -16.39 9.29
C LYS A 452 19.91 -15.63 10.57
N PHE A 453 18.87 -15.20 11.26
CA PHE A 453 18.94 -14.44 12.51
C PHE A 453 18.41 -15.25 13.69
N SER A 454 18.47 -14.69 14.89
CA SER A 454 17.93 -15.31 16.11
C SER A 454 16.42 -15.49 16.07
N LYS A 455 15.71 -14.62 15.35
CA LYS A 455 14.26 -14.52 15.22
C LYS A 455 13.94 -13.87 13.87
N GLY A 456 12.67 -13.92 13.49
CA GLY A 456 12.17 -13.28 12.28
C GLY A 456 12.41 -14.10 11.01
N GLU A 457 11.95 -13.57 9.89
CA GLU A 457 12.15 -14.19 8.58
C GLU A 457 13.62 -14.06 8.16
N PRO A 458 14.25 -15.11 7.61
CA PRO A 458 15.57 -15.00 7.01
C PRO A 458 15.62 -13.95 5.89
N TRP A 459 16.72 -13.22 5.79
CA TRP A 459 16.91 -12.23 4.74
C TRP A 459 17.70 -12.81 3.58
N ASN A 460 17.16 -12.71 2.37
CA ASN A 460 17.83 -13.18 1.17
C ASN A 460 18.57 -12.03 0.49
N VAL A 461 19.81 -12.27 0.06
CA VAL A 461 20.64 -11.32 -0.67
C VAL A 461 21.11 -11.96 -1.97
N ASN A 462 20.74 -11.37 -3.10
CA ASN A 462 21.12 -11.81 -4.43
C ASN A 462 22.51 -11.27 -4.79
N ILE A 463 23.46 -12.17 -5.07
CA ILE A 463 24.75 -11.82 -5.65
C ILE A 463 24.57 -11.77 -7.17
N ASN A 464 24.67 -10.57 -7.71
CA ASN A 464 24.33 -10.27 -9.09
C ASN A 464 25.58 -9.86 -9.87
N TYR A 465 25.97 -10.67 -10.85
CA TYR A 465 27.04 -10.32 -11.79
C TYR A 465 26.48 -9.40 -12.85
N TYR A 466 27.06 -8.22 -13.02
CA TYR A 466 26.59 -7.26 -14.02
C TYR A 466 27.73 -6.59 -14.79
N LYS A 467 27.36 -6.00 -15.92
CA LYS A 467 28.15 -4.99 -16.64
C LYS A 467 27.31 -3.72 -16.73
N THR A 468 27.95 -2.57 -16.88
CA THR A 468 27.26 -1.31 -17.18
C THR A 468 26.25 -1.54 -18.31
N PRO A 469 24.97 -1.14 -18.14
CA PRO A 469 23.95 -1.31 -19.18
C PRO A 469 24.31 -0.53 -20.44
N GLU A 470 23.79 -0.96 -21.59
CA GLU A 470 24.06 -0.31 -22.87
C GLU A 470 22.74 0.06 -23.56
N LEU A 471 22.65 1.30 -24.03
CA LEU A 471 21.47 1.84 -24.71
C LEU A 471 21.72 1.87 -26.21
N SER A 472 20.76 1.43 -27.01
CA SER A 472 20.83 1.49 -28.47
C SER A 472 19.91 2.57 -29.03
N GLN A 473 20.19 2.99 -30.26
CA GLN A 473 19.32 3.91 -31.00
C GLN A 473 17.94 3.28 -31.24
N ALA A 474 16.90 4.11 -31.16
CA ALA A 474 15.50 3.75 -31.38
C ALA A 474 14.78 4.81 -32.22
N THR A 475 13.78 4.37 -32.97
CA THR A 475 12.81 5.22 -33.64
C THR A 475 11.45 4.56 -33.49
N GLY A 476 10.40 5.36 -33.29
CA GLY A 476 9.05 4.86 -33.11
C GLY A 476 8.05 6.00 -33.10
N THR A 477 6.88 5.72 -32.55
CA THR A 477 5.79 6.70 -32.41
C THR A 477 5.48 6.97 -30.95
N THR A 478 4.79 8.07 -30.67
CA THR A 478 4.28 8.40 -29.33
C THR A 478 3.35 7.32 -28.76
N SER A 479 2.73 6.50 -29.61
CA SER A 479 1.92 5.35 -29.20
C SER A 479 2.71 4.04 -28.99
N ASN A 480 3.94 3.95 -29.54
CA ASN A 480 4.78 2.76 -29.48
C ASN A 480 6.25 3.13 -29.66
N PHE A 481 6.90 3.53 -28.56
CA PHE A 481 8.33 3.83 -28.53
C PHE A 481 9.02 2.96 -27.49
N ASN A 482 10.00 2.18 -27.95
CA ASN A 482 10.79 1.27 -27.11
C ASN A 482 12.27 1.55 -27.33
N ILE A 483 13.00 1.79 -26.24
CA ILE A 483 14.45 1.92 -26.24
C ILE A 483 15.03 0.50 -26.05
N PRO A 484 15.84 -0.03 -26.98
CA PRO A 484 16.56 -1.27 -26.73
C PRO A 484 17.64 -1.02 -25.67
N VAL A 485 17.58 -1.80 -24.59
CA VAL A 485 18.48 -1.71 -23.44
C VAL A 485 19.08 -3.08 -23.17
N ALA A 486 20.39 -3.22 -23.38
CA ALA A 486 21.12 -4.35 -22.84
C ALA A 486 21.31 -4.13 -21.34
N PHE A 487 20.37 -4.64 -20.52
CA PHE A 487 20.37 -4.45 -19.08
C PHE A 487 21.60 -5.05 -18.39
N ASN A 488 22.23 -6.05 -19.01
CA ASN A 488 23.50 -6.65 -18.56
C ASN A 488 23.50 -7.05 -17.07
N GLY A 489 22.39 -7.62 -16.61
CA GLY A 489 22.19 -8.04 -15.21
C GLY A 489 21.80 -6.91 -14.26
N SER A 490 21.83 -5.65 -14.67
CA SER A 490 21.30 -4.54 -13.87
C SER A 490 19.78 -4.43 -13.99
N LYS A 491 19.17 -3.64 -13.10
CA LYS A 491 17.74 -3.34 -13.10
C LYS A 491 17.53 -1.83 -13.02
N LEU A 492 16.51 -1.33 -13.69
CA LEU A 492 16.15 0.08 -13.63
C LEU A 492 15.49 0.39 -12.28
N SER A 493 15.95 1.43 -11.61
CA SER A 493 15.38 1.94 -10.35
C SER A 493 14.32 3.01 -10.65
N THR A 494 14.68 4.00 -11.45
CA THR A 494 13.82 5.12 -11.86
C THR A 494 14.32 5.77 -13.15
N LEU A 495 13.53 6.66 -13.73
CA LEU A 495 13.88 7.44 -14.91
C LEU A 495 13.60 8.93 -14.66
N GLU A 496 14.56 9.79 -14.98
CA GLU A 496 14.32 11.23 -15.13
C GLU A 496 14.06 11.59 -16.60
N ALA A 497 13.25 12.61 -16.82
CA ALA A 497 13.05 13.24 -18.12
C ALA A 497 13.05 14.76 -17.97
N VAL A 498 13.92 15.44 -18.73
CA VAL A 498 14.10 16.90 -18.67
C VAL A 498 14.07 17.54 -20.05
N TYR A 499 13.50 18.74 -20.14
CA TYR A 499 13.68 19.63 -21.28
C TYR A 499 15.03 20.36 -21.21
N ALA A 500 15.39 21.06 -22.28
CA ALA A 500 16.66 21.80 -22.38
C ALA A 500 16.82 22.90 -21.32
N ASP A 501 15.72 23.44 -20.79
CA ASP A 501 15.72 24.44 -19.71
C ASP A 501 15.84 23.81 -18.30
N GLY A 502 15.92 22.48 -18.22
CA GLY A 502 16.02 21.72 -16.97
C GLY A 502 14.67 21.41 -16.31
N SER A 503 13.55 21.89 -16.84
CA SER A 503 12.22 21.56 -16.32
C SER A 503 11.83 20.10 -16.60
N GLY A 504 10.96 19.54 -15.77
CA GLY A 504 10.50 18.15 -15.91
C GLY A 504 9.66 17.96 -17.17
N ALA A 505 10.08 17.03 -18.03
CA ALA A 505 9.30 16.58 -19.17
C ALA A 505 8.30 15.48 -18.77
N GLY A 506 7.20 15.36 -19.51
CA GLY A 506 6.17 14.35 -19.29
C GLY A 506 5.25 14.63 -18.09
N PRO A 507 4.50 13.61 -17.63
CA PRO A 507 3.57 13.70 -16.52
C PRO A 507 4.24 14.22 -15.24
N GLN A 508 3.47 14.92 -14.38
CA GLN A 508 3.94 15.50 -13.12
C GLN A 508 5.18 16.41 -13.31
N GLY A 509 5.03 17.47 -14.12
CA GLY A 509 6.11 18.40 -14.48
C GLY A 509 6.79 19.15 -13.32
N TRP A 510 6.30 19.01 -12.09
CA TRP A 510 6.95 19.54 -10.87
C TRP A 510 8.17 18.72 -10.43
N THR A 511 8.38 17.52 -10.98
CA THR A 511 9.58 16.69 -10.75
C THR A 511 10.17 16.19 -12.08
N THR A 512 11.49 15.98 -12.10
CA THR A 512 12.19 15.36 -13.23
C THR A 512 12.05 13.84 -13.21
N TYR A 513 11.87 13.22 -12.04
CA TYR A 513 11.71 11.77 -11.87
C TYR A 513 10.29 11.34 -12.20
N LYS A 514 10.15 10.46 -13.17
CA LYS A 514 8.85 10.01 -13.69
C LYS A 514 8.31 8.84 -12.90
N GLN A 515 6.99 8.69 -12.90
CA GLN A 515 6.33 7.60 -12.21
C GLN A 515 6.50 6.29 -12.99
N TYR A 516 6.93 5.24 -12.29
CA TYR A 516 7.03 3.88 -12.85
C TYR A 516 5.63 3.39 -13.27
N THR A 517 5.54 2.59 -14.34
CA THR A 517 4.29 2.13 -15.02
C THR A 517 3.45 3.21 -15.70
N ASP A 518 3.41 4.42 -15.18
CA ASP A 518 2.67 5.52 -15.79
C ASP A 518 3.44 6.13 -16.97
N ALA A 519 4.73 6.43 -16.79
CA ALA A 519 5.57 7.08 -17.80
C ALA A 519 6.51 6.11 -18.52
N PHE A 520 6.97 5.06 -17.83
CA PHE A 520 7.91 4.09 -18.39
C PHE A 520 7.74 2.69 -17.80
N VAL A 521 8.10 1.67 -18.58
CA VAL A 521 8.06 0.26 -18.20
C VAL A 521 9.28 -0.48 -18.77
N PRO A 522 10.22 -0.98 -17.95
CA PRO A 522 11.26 -1.88 -18.42
C PRO A 522 10.73 -3.31 -18.59
N ASN A 523 11.13 -3.95 -19.69
CA ASN A 523 10.91 -5.36 -19.95
C ASN A 523 12.27 -6.07 -20.08
N TYR A 524 12.64 -6.79 -19.03
CA TYR A 524 13.92 -7.48 -18.93
C TYR A 524 14.01 -8.74 -19.80
N SER A 525 12.89 -9.36 -20.21
CA SER A 525 12.92 -10.56 -21.06
C SER A 525 13.13 -10.21 -22.54
N THR A 526 12.66 -9.04 -22.96
CA THR A 526 12.82 -8.55 -24.34
C THR A 526 13.93 -7.49 -24.48
N ASN A 527 14.57 -7.09 -23.38
CA ASN A 527 15.59 -6.03 -23.35
C ASN A 527 15.07 -4.69 -23.93
N LEU A 528 13.84 -4.31 -23.55
CA LEU A 528 13.21 -3.07 -23.99
C LEU A 528 12.85 -2.20 -22.79
N LEU A 529 13.00 -0.89 -22.93
CA LEU A 529 12.38 0.11 -22.06
C LEU A 529 11.32 0.86 -22.86
N THR A 530 10.05 0.66 -22.51
CA THR A 530 8.92 1.36 -23.12
C THR A 530 8.73 2.71 -22.46
N LEU A 531 8.64 3.78 -23.25
CA LEU A 531 8.05 5.05 -22.81
C LEU A 531 6.59 5.04 -23.20
N THR A 532 5.69 5.29 -22.25
CA THR A 532 4.26 5.08 -22.45
C THR A 532 3.64 6.18 -23.31
N PRO A 533 2.44 5.94 -23.89
CA PRO A 533 1.68 7.01 -24.50
C PRO A 533 1.40 8.19 -23.55
N ASN A 534 1.15 7.91 -22.25
CA ASN A 534 0.92 8.97 -21.27
C ASN A 534 2.14 9.88 -21.09
N PHE A 535 3.35 9.31 -21.13
CA PHE A 535 4.58 10.09 -21.13
C PHE A 535 4.59 11.13 -22.26
N PHE A 536 4.34 10.68 -23.49
CA PHE A 536 4.39 11.56 -24.66
C PHE A 536 3.20 12.53 -24.78
N ASN A 537 2.01 12.14 -24.31
CA ASN A 537 0.83 13.02 -24.28
C ASN A 537 1.05 14.24 -23.38
N SER A 538 1.95 14.14 -22.40
CA SER A 538 2.35 15.24 -21.51
C SER A 538 3.65 15.92 -21.93
N CYS A 539 4.18 15.62 -23.13
CA CYS A 539 5.43 16.16 -23.65
C CYS A 539 5.20 17.13 -24.82
N ASN A 540 5.90 18.27 -24.77
CA ASN A 540 6.05 19.16 -25.91
C ASN A 540 6.93 18.52 -27.00
N ASP A 541 6.83 19.03 -28.23
CA ASP A 541 7.80 18.71 -29.27
C ASP A 541 9.17 19.31 -28.94
N GLY A 542 10.23 18.64 -29.37
CA GLY A 542 11.61 19.03 -29.11
C GLY A 542 12.45 17.91 -28.50
N VAL A 543 13.64 18.30 -28.04
CA VAL A 543 14.61 17.39 -27.42
C VAL A 543 14.26 17.19 -25.94
N ILE A 544 14.25 15.93 -25.52
CA ILE A 544 14.08 15.50 -24.14
C ILE A 544 15.31 14.67 -23.77
N THR A 545 15.96 15.02 -22.66
CA THR A 545 17.06 14.24 -22.09
C THR A 545 16.51 13.35 -21.01
N LEU A 546 16.73 12.05 -21.16
CA LEU A 546 16.41 11.03 -20.16
C LEU A 546 17.66 10.70 -19.34
N LYS A 547 17.49 10.42 -18.06
CA LYS A 547 18.52 9.81 -17.21
C LYS A 547 17.96 8.53 -16.59
N LEU A 548 18.53 7.40 -16.97
CA LEU A 548 18.12 6.08 -16.51
C LEU A 548 18.98 5.73 -15.29
N HIS A 549 18.36 5.64 -14.12
CA HIS A 549 19.02 5.32 -12.86
C HIS A 549 18.88 3.83 -12.59
N PHE A 550 19.99 3.11 -12.49
CA PHE A 550 20.00 1.67 -12.27
C PHE A 550 20.28 1.34 -10.81
N GLN A 551 19.75 0.20 -10.34
CA GLN A 551 19.93 -0.30 -8.98
C GLN A 551 21.40 -0.67 -8.68
N SER A 552 22.22 -0.86 -9.72
CA SER A 552 23.68 -0.99 -9.61
C SER A 552 24.41 0.33 -9.35
N GLY A 553 23.71 1.46 -9.29
CA GLY A 553 24.28 2.81 -9.12
C GLY A 553 24.69 3.51 -10.42
N GLU A 554 24.58 2.84 -11.57
CA GLU A 554 24.87 3.44 -12.88
C GLU A 554 23.76 4.44 -13.26
N VAL A 555 24.15 5.55 -13.89
CA VAL A 555 23.21 6.52 -14.46
C VAL A 555 23.58 6.75 -15.93
N LEU A 556 22.67 6.40 -16.84
CA LEU A 556 22.90 6.55 -18.27
C LEU A 556 22.02 7.66 -18.84
N GLN A 557 22.63 8.55 -19.62
CA GLN A 557 21.92 9.60 -20.32
C GLN A 557 21.47 9.12 -21.71
N TYR A 558 20.26 9.49 -22.12
CA TYR A 558 19.70 9.16 -23.42
C TYR A 558 18.89 10.33 -23.97
N ASN A 559 19.14 10.76 -25.20
CA ASN A 559 18.42 11.89 -25.79
C ASN A 559 17.40 11.39 -26.81
N ILE A 560 16.18 11.91 -26.73
CA ILE A 560 15.13 11.69 -27.73
C ILE A 560 14.63 13.02 -28.27
N THR A 561 14.18 13.01 -29.52
CA THR A 561 13.50 14.13 -30.16
C THR A 561 12.07 13.70 -30.50
N LYS A 562 11.08 14.42 -29.96
CA LYS A 562 9.66 14.27 -30.32
C LYS A 562 9.30 15.31 -31.38
N ASN A 563 8.67 14.88 -32.47
CA ASN A 563 8.11 15.75 -33.51
C ASN A 563 6.74 15.21 -33.92
N GLY A 564 5.67 15.88 -33.48
CA GLY A 564 4.31 15.38 -33.58
C GLY A 564 4.17 13.98 -32.96
N THR A 565 3.85 12.99 -33.79
CA THR A 565 3.72 11.59 -33.38
C THR A 565 5.00 10.77 -33.54
N THR A 566 6.05 11.33 -34.14
CA THR A 566 7.32 10.63 -34.38
C THR A 566 8.29 10.89 -33.24
N VAL A 567 9.00 9.85 -32.81
CA VAL A 567 10.05 9.94 -31.78
C VAL A 567 11.30 9.22 -32.29
N LYS A 568 12.45 9.89 -32.19
CA LYS A 568 13.75 9.34 -32.58
C LYS A 568 14.79 9.64 -31.51
N SER A 569 15.63 8.67 -31.17
CA SER A 569 16.81 8.93 -30.35
C SER A 569 17.93 9.59 -31.15
N ASN A 570 18.72 10.43 -30.47
CA ASN A 570 19.83 11.16 -31.07
C ASN A 570 21.17 10.47 -30.83
#